data_AF-A0A4Q8S2G7-F1
#
_entry.id   AF-A0A4Q8S2G7-F1
#
_cell.length_a   1.000
_cell.length_b   1.000
_cell.length_c   1.000
_cell.angle_alpha   90.00
_cell.angle_beta   90.00
_cell.angle_gamma   90.00
#
_symmetry.space_group_name_H-M   'P 1'
#
loop_
_entity.id
_entity.type
_entity.pdbx_description
1 polymer ?
#
loop_
_entity_poly.entity_id
_entity_poly.type
_entity_poly.pdbx_seq_one_letter_code
_entity_poly.pdbx_strand_id
1 'polypeptide(L)'
;MKLKTTLFGNVYQFKDVKEVLAKANELRSGDVLAGVAAASSQERVAAKQVLSEMTVADIRNNPVIAYEEDCVTRLIQDDVNETAYNRIKNWSISELREYVLSDETSVDDIAFTRKGLTSEVVAAVAKICSNADLIYGGKKMPVIKKANTTIGIPGTFSCRLQPNDTRDDVQSIAAQIYEGLSFGAGDAVIGVNPVTDDVENLTRVLDTVYGVIDKFNIPTQGCVLAHVTTQIEAIRRGAPGGLIFQSICGSEKGLKEFGVELAMLDEARAVGAEFNRIAGENCLYFETGQGSALSAGANFGADQVTMEARNYGLARHYDPFLVNTVVGFIGPEYLYNDRQIIRAGLEDHFMGKLSGISMGCDCCYTNHADADQNLNENLMILLATAGCNYIMGMPLGDDIMLNYQTTAFHDTATVRQLLNLRPSPEFERWLETMGIMANGRLTKRAGDPSLFF
;
A
#
# COMPACT_ATOMS: atom_id res chain seq x y z
N MET A 1 12.01 -27.00 11.91
CA MET A 1 10.93 -26.34 12.71
C MET A 1 10.34 -27.20 13.83
N LYS A 2 10.01 -26.57 14.96
CA LYS A 2 9.02 -27.08 15.95
C LYS A 2 7.63 -26.60 15.53
N LEU A 3 6.61 -27.46 15.51
CA LEU A 3 5.21 -27.09 15.24
C LEU A 3 4.32 -27.23 16.49
N LYS A 4 4.91 -27.17 17.67
CA LYS A 4 4.20 -27.28 18.94
C LYS A 4 4.91 -26.51 20.05
N THR A 5 4.13 -26.04 21.01
CA THR A 5 4.63 -25.44 22.26
C THR A 5 3.75 -25.84 23.44
N THR A 6 4.27 -25.71 24.65
CA THR A 6 3.50 -25.91 25.88
C THR A 6 3.31 -24.57 26.56
N LEU A 7 2.06 -24.15 26.71
CA LEU A 7 1.69 -22.90 27.37
C LEU A 7 0.71 -23.20 28.52
N PHE A 8 1.05 -22.74 29.73
CA PHE A 8 0.27 -23.00 30.95
C PHE A 8 -0.08 -24.49 31.19
N GLY A 9 0.84 -25.39 30.84
CA GLY A 9 0.67 -26.84 31.01
C GLY A 9 -0.13 -27.53 29.89
N ASN A 10 -0.69 -26.79 28.94
CA ASN A 10 -1.38 -27.33 27.78
C ASN A 10 -0.48 -27.35 26.55
N VAL A 11 -0.50 -28.45 25.79
CA VAL A 11 0.25 -28.59 24.54
C VAL A 11 -0.60 -28.05 23.40
N TYR A 12 -0.07 -27.08 22.66
CA TYR A 12 -0.63 -26.57 21.41
C TYR A 12 0.20 -27.11 20.27
N GLN A 13 -0.44 -27.79 19.32
CA GLN A 13 0.20 -28.37 18.14
C GLN A 13 -0.50 -27.87 16.88
N PHE A 14 0.31 -27.50 15.90
CA PHE A 14 -0.12 -27.01 14.60
C PHE A 14 0.28 -28.00 13.51
N LYS A 15 -0.49 -28.05 12.43
CA LYS A 15 -0.32 -28.99 11.32
C LYS A 15 0.89 -28.65 10.45
N ASP A 16 1.03 -27.37 10.09
CA ASP A 16 2.04 -26.88 9.14
C ASP A 16 2.34 -25.39 9.36
N VAL A 17 3.29 -24.85 8.60
CA VAL A 17 3.69 -23.43 8.67
C VAL A 17 2.53 -22.49 8.33
N LYS A 18 1.66 -22.88 7.38
CA LYS A 18 0.51 -22.07 6.94
C LYS A 18 -0.48 -21.87 8.08
N GLU A 19 -0.79 -22.93 8.84
CA GLU A 19 -1.65 -22.83 10.02
C GLU A 19 -1.02 -21.97 11.13
N VAL A 20 0.29 -22.08 11.36
CA VAL A 20 1.00 -21.24 12.35
C VAL A 20 0.93 -19.77 11.96
N LEU A 21 1.21 -19.44 10.69
CA LEU A 21 1.09 -18.07 10.17
C LEU A 21 -0.33 -17.52 10.36
N ALA A 22 -1.34 -18.33 10.05
CA ALA A 22 -2.72 -17.90 10.18
C ALA A 22 -3.15 -17.66 11.63
N LYS A 23 -2.92 -18.64 12.50
CA LYS A 23 -3.31 -18.56 13.91
C LYS A 23 -2.50 -17.54 14.71
N ALA A 24 -1.33 -17.12 14.22
CA ALA A 24 -0.54 -16.06 14.82
C ALA A 24 -1.11 -14.64 14.58
N ASN A 25 -2.07 -14.45 13.69
CA ASN A 25 -2.70 -13.13 13.49
C ASN A 25 -3.44 -12.65 14.73
N GLU A 26 -3.47 -11.33 14.92
CA GLU A 26 -4.54 -10.72 15.72
C GLU A 26 -5.91 -11.01 15.09
N LEU A 27 -6.93 -11.15 15.94
CA LEU A 27 -8.28 -11.51 15.51
C LEU A 27 -8.80 -10.51 14.48
N ARG A 28 -9.27 -11.04 13.35
CA ARG A 28 -10.00 -10.31 12.31
C ARG A 28 -11.08 -11.18 11.70
N SER A 29 -12.13 -10.55 11.18
CA SER A 29 -13.30 -11.25 10.63
C SER A 29 -12.94 -12.11 9.42
N GLY A 30 -12.06 -11.66 8.53
CA GLY A 30 -11.69 -12.43 7.32
C GLY A 30 -10.98 -13.75 7.63
N ASP A 31 -10.12 -13.79 8.64
CA ASP A 31 -9.47 -15.04 9.06
C ASP A 31 -10.48 -16.02 9.71
N VAL A 32 -11.51 -15.50 10.38
CA VAL A 32 -12.62 -16.32 10.92
C VAL A 32 -13.47 -16.85 9.77
N LEU A 33 -13.81 -16.01 8.79
CA LEU A 33 -14.56 -16.37 7.59
C LEU A 33 -13.83 -17.45 6.77
N ALA A 34 -12.51 -17.34 6.64
CA ALA A 34 -11.67 -18.32 5.97
C ALA A 34 -11.48 -19.62 6.78
N GLY A 35 -11.90 -19.66 8.04
CA GLY A 35 -11.74 -20.82 8.92
C GLY A 35 -10.31 -21.07 9.37
N VAL A 36 -9.44 -20.05 9.36
CA VAL A 36 -7.99 -20.18 9.66
C VAL A 36 -7.57 -19.47 10.94
N ALA A 37 -8.46 -18.69 11.56
CA ALA A 37 -8.18 -17.99 12.81
C ALA A 37 -7.91 -18.95 13.99
N ALA A 38 -7.14 -18.45 14.98
CA ALA A 38 -7.01 -19.12 16.27
C ALA A 38 -8.36 -19.17 17.01
N ALA A 39 -8.67 -20.31 17.63
CA ALA A 39 -9.90 -20.53 18.39
C ALA A 39 -9.94 -19.78 19.73
N SER A 40 -8.78 -19.34 20.23
CA SER A 40 -8.66 -18.62 21.49
C SER A 40 -7.43 -17.71 21.52
N SER A 41 -7.40 -16.77 22.47
CA SER A 41 -6.22 -15.94 22.72
C SER A 41 -4.99 -16.77 23.11
N GLN A 42 -5.17 -17.86 23.87
CA GLN A 42 -4.09 -18.76 24.26
C GLN A 42 -3.49 -19.48 23.04
N GLU A 43 -4.34 -19.97 22.13
CA GLU A 43 -3.86 -20.59 20.89
C GLU A 43 -3.14 -19.57 20.00
N ARG A 44 -3.64 -18.32 19.93
CA ARG A 44 -2.95 -17.23 19.21
C ARG A 44 -1.56 -16.98 19.79
N VAL A 45 -1.44 -16.86 21.11
CA VAL A 45 -0.13 -16.67 21.79
C VAL A 45 0.79 -17.87 21.55
N ALA A 46 0.26 -19.09 21.61
CA ALA A 46 1.01 -20.30 21.30
C ALA A 46 1.48 -20.33 19.83
N ALA A 47 0.65 -19.89 18.88
CA ALA A 47 1.01 -19.79 17.47
C ALA A 47 2.10 -18.73 17.25
N LYS A 48 1.99 -17.55 17.88
CA LYS A 48 3.05 -16.53 17.86
C LYS A 48 4.36 -17.02 18.46
N GLN A 49 4.31 -17.79 19.55
CA GLN A 49 5.51 -18.38 20.16
C GLN A 49 6.14 -19.45 19.25
N VAL A 50 5.34 -20.30 18.62
CA VAL A 50 5.86 -21.27 17.64
C VAL A 50 6.47 -20.54 16.45
N LEU A 51 5.80 -19.51 15.93
CA LEU A 51 6.27 -18.68 14.82
C LEU A 51 7.57 -17.95 15.14
N SER A 52 7.71 -17.39 16.35
CA SER A 52 8.90 -16.65 16.75
C SER A 52 10.15 -17.54 16.79
N GLU A 53 9.99 -18.84 17.06
CA GLU A 53 11.06 -19.84 17.12
C GLU A 53 11.33 -20.53 15.77
N MET A 54 10.50 -20.30 14.75
CA MET A 54 10.79 -20.75 13.38
C MET A 54 11.96 -19.96 12.82
N THR A 55 12.76 -20.59 11.96
CA THR A 55 13.83 -19.90 11.25
C THR A 55 13.31 -19.24 9.98
N VAL A 56 14.05 -18.23 9.48
CA VAL A 56 13.83 -17.66 8.14
C VAL A 56 13.79 -18.77 7.07
N ALA A 57 14.66 -19.77 7.16
CA ALA A 57 14.67 -20.92 6.26
C ALA A 57 13.41 -21.79 6.37
N ASP A 58 12.92 -22.06 7.58
CA ASP A 58 11.68 -22.83 7.77
C ASP A 58 10.52 -22.16 7.02
N ILE A 59 10.42 -20.83 7.06
CA ILE A 59 9.32 -20.10 6.42
C ILE A 59 9.55 -19.93 4.91
N ARG A 60 10.75 -19.51 4.48
CA ARG A 60 11.09 -19.35 3.05
C ARG A 60 10.83 -20.62 2.25
N ASN A 61 11.22 -21.77 2.79
CA ASN A 61 11.09 -23.07 2.10
C ASN A 61 9.66 -23.63 2.12
N ASN A 62 8.71 -22.95 2.79
CA ASN A 62 7.31 -23.36 2.87
C ASN A 62 6.40 -22.20 2.45
N PRO A 63 6.49 -21.72 1.18
CA PRO A 63 5.56 -20.70 0.70
C PRO A 63 4.12 -21.21 0.79
N VAL A 64 3.17 -20.31 1.04
CA VAL A 64 1.78 -20.73 1.28
C VAL A 64 1.06 -21.27 0.04
N ILE A 65 1.65 -21.05 -1.14
CA ILE A 65 1.26 -21.67 -2.41
C ILE A 65 2.54 -22.19 -3.06
N ALA A 66 2.54 -23.42 -3.56
CA ALA A 66 3.73 -24.09 -4.06
C ALA A 66 4.32 -23.38 -5.29
N TYR A 67 5.65 -23.47 -5.46
CA TYR A 67 6.41 -22.78 -6.51
C TYR A 67 5.94 -23.20 -7.91
N GLU A 68 5.70 -24.48 -8.11
CA GLU A 68 5.26 -25.07 -9.37
C GLU A 68 3.81 -24.71 -9.73
N GLU A 69 3.00 -24.27 -8.77
CA GLU A 69 1.57 -23.99 -8.97
C GLU A 69 1.25 -22.50 -9.19
N ASP A 70 2.19 -21.60 -8.88
CA ASP A 70 1.87 -20.17 -8.72
C ASP A 70 2.98 -19.24 -9.19
N CYS A 71 2.69 -18.42 -10.21
CA CYS A 71 3.66 -17.46 -10.77
C CYS A 71 4.11 -16.38 -9.77
N VAL A 72 3.26 -16.02 -8.80
CA VAL A 72 3.60 -15.03 -7.78
C VAL A 72 4.62 -15.62 -6.80
N THR A 73 4.45 -16.88 -6.38
CA THR A 73 5.46 -17.60 -5.60
C THR A 73 6.78 -17.69 -6.36
N ARG A 74 6.77 -18.02 -7.65
CA ARG A 74 8.00 -18.07 -8.45
C ARG A 74 8.72 -16.74 -8.45
N LEU A 75 8.00 -15.67 -8.78
CA LEU A 75 8.56 -14.31 -8.82
C LEU A 75 9.20 -13.92 -7.48
N ILE A 76 8.50 -14.15 -6.36
CA ILE A 76 8.99 -13.83 -5.02
C ILE A 76 10.25 -14.65 -4.67
N GLN A 77 10.27 -15.93 -5.01
CA GLN A 77 11.39 -16.83 -4.69
C GLN A 77 12.61 -16.55 -5.58
N ASP A 78 12.38 -16.30 -6.86
CA ASP A 78 13.41 -16.07 -7.88
C ASP A 78 14.12 -14.71 -7.68
N ASP A 79 13.43 -13.72 -7.11
CA ASP A 79 13.98 -12.39 -6.81
C ASP A 79 14.88 -12.35 -5.56
N VAL A 80 14.96 -13.44 -4.79
CA VAL A 80 15.77 -13.44 -3.58
C VAL A 80 17.26 -13.40 -3.91
N ASN A 81 17.96 -12.45 -3.29
CA ASN A 81 19.40 -12.50 -3.18
C ASN A 81 19.85 -13.62 -2.23
N GLU A 82 20.31 -14.74 -2.81
CA GLU A 82 20.79 -15.91 -2.07
C GLU A 82 21.97 -15.61 -1.13
N THR A 83 22.78 -14.58 -1.40
CA THR A 83 23.86 -14.18 -0.48
C THR A 83 23.31 -13.54 0.78
N ALA A 84 22.32 -12.65 0.64
CA ALA A 84 21.63 -12.05 1.79
C ALA A 84 20.87 -13.12 2.59
N TYR A 85 20.12 -13.99 1.91
CA TYR A 85 19.41 -15.09 2.54
C TYR A 85 20.35 -16.00 3.34
N ASN A 86 21.49 -16.42 2.77
CA ASN A 86 22.42 -17.33 3.45
C ASN A 86 22.99 -16.76 4.75
N ARG A 87 23.02 -15.44 4.94
CA ARG A 87 23.45 -14.79 6.21
C ARG A 87 22.41 -14.89 7.31
N ILE A 88 21.13 -14.89 6.95
CA ILE A 88 20.00 -14.78 7.89
C ILE A 88 19.14 -16.05 7.96
N LYS A 89 19.36 -17.04 7.10
CA LYS A 89 18.51 -18.23 6.97
C LYS A 89 18.29 -19.00 8.27
N ASN A 90 19.28 -18.95 9.18
CA ASN A 90 19.23 -19.64 10.46
C ASN A 90 18.72 -18.76 11.62
N TRP A 91 18.44 -17.48 11.36
CA TRP A 91 17.84 -16.60 12.35
C TRP A 91 16.41 -17.04 12.60
N SER A 92 16.01 -17.04 13.87
CA SER A 92 14.63 -17.12 14.27
C SER A 92 13.87 -15.86 13.83
N ILE A 93 12.55 -15.97 13.66
CA ILE A 93 11.71 -14.79 13.37
C ILE A 93 11.76 -13.79 14.54
N SER A 94 11.95 -14.28 15.77
CA SER A 94 12.21 -13.44 16.96
C SER A 94 13.47 -12.58 16.77
N GLU A 95 14.60 -13.19 16.41
CA GLU A 95 15.85 -12.47 16.15
C GLU A 95 15.72 -11.49 14.99
N LEU A 96 14.99 -11.85 13.93
CA LEU A 96 14.74 -10.95 12.81
C LEU A 96 13.87 -9.75 13.23
N ARG A 97 12.85 -9.94 14.07
CA ARG A 97 12.06 -8.83 14.64
C ARG A 97 12.95 -7.89 15.45
N GLU A 98 13.74 -8.43 16.38
CA GLU A 98 14.65 -7.62 17.22
C GLU A 98 15.71 -6.90 16.36
N TYR A 99 16.23 -7.54 15.32
CA TYR A 99 17.14 -6.91 14.37
C TYR A 99 16.51 -5.72 13.64
N VAL A 100 15.26 -5.87 13.15
CA VAL A 100 14.53 -4.76 12.49
C VAL A 100 14.25 -3.61 13.46
N LEU A 101 14.00 -3.91 14.74
CA LEU A 101 13.66 -2.91 15.76
C LEU A 101 14.88 -2.27 16.45
N SER A 102 16.06 -2.90 16.41
CA SER A 102 17.30 -2.37 17.00
C SER A 102 17.76 -1.04 16.40
N ASP A 103 18.14 -0.08 17.24
CA ASP A 103 18.69 1.21 16.82
C ASP A 103 20.12 1.10 16.26
N GLU A 104 20.81 0.01 16.55
CA GLU A 104 22.12 -0.31 15.97
C GLU A 104 22.01 -0.81 14.53
N THR A 105 20.80 -1.19 14.08
CA THR A 105 20.55 -1.63 12.70
C THR A 105 20.26 -0.42 11.83
N SER A 106 21.16 -0.12 10.89
CA SER A 106 21.01 1.02 9.98
C SER A 106 20.03 0.75 8.83
N VAL A 107 19.67 1.81 8.10
CA VAL A 107 18.84 1.70 6.88
C VAL A 107 19.52 0.82 5.82
N ASP A 108 20.84 0.93 5.67
CA ASP A 108 21.64 0.16 4.71
C ASP A 108 21.70 -1.32 5.08
N ASP A 109 21.79 -1.63 6.38
CA ASP A 109 21.74 -2.99 6.91
C ASP A 109 20.41 -3.67 6.53
N ILE A 110 19.28 -3.01 6.78
CA ILE A 110 17.95 -3.51 6.38
C ILE A 110 17.86 -3.60 4.86
N ALA A 111 18.44 -2.65 4.12
CA ALA A 111 18.39 -2.64 2.66
C ALA A 111 19.07 -3.85 2.02
N PHE A 112 20.14 -4.36 2.61
CA PHE A 112 20.73 -5.62 2.18
C PHE A 112 19.95 -6.82 2.72
N THR A 113 19.63 -6.83 4.01
CA THR A 113 18.95 -7.97 4.68
C THR A 113 17.61 -8.30 4.03
N ARG A 114 16.78 -7.30 3.69
CA ARG A 114 15.46 -7.54 3.10
C ARG A 114 15.50 -8.30 1.77
N LYS A 115 16.62 -8.23 1.03
CA LYS A 115 16.79 -8.97 -0.23
C LYS A 115 16.88 -10.49 -0.02
N GLY A 116 17.13 -10.94 1.21
CA GLY A 116 17.14 -12.35 1.59
C GLY A 116 15.79 -12.89 2.06
N LEU A 117 14.76 -12.04 2.13
CA LEU A 117 13.44 -12.38 2.65
C LEU A 117 12.47 -12.72 1.51
N THR A 118 11.52 -13.60 1.80
CA THR A 118 10.30 -13.76 1.00
C THR A 118 9.13 -13.14 1.73
N SER A 119 8.01 -12.95 1.03
CA SER A 119 6.79 -12.35 1.60
C SER A 119 6.26 -13.08 2.84
N GLU A 120 6.32 -14.40 2.89
CA GLU A 120 5.91 -15.17 4.06
C GLU A 120 6.78 -14.86 5.29
N VAL A 121 8.08 -14.60 5.11
CA VAL A 121 8.98 -14.19 6.19
C VAL A 121 8.65 -12.77 6.66
N VAL A 122 8.34 -11.86 5.73
CA VAL A 122 7.88 -10.50 6.04
C VAL A 122 6.59 -10.54 6.88
N ALA A 123 5.62 -11.35 6.47
CA ALA A 123 4.38 -11.56 7.21
C ALA A 123 4.64 -12.16 8.60
N ALA A 124 5.56 -13.11 8.71
CA ALA A 124 5.93 -13.74 9.97
C ALA A 124 6.42 -12.74 11.01
N VAL A 125 7.27 -11.79 10.61
CA VAL A 125 7.77 -10.72 11.48
C VAL A 125 6.62 -9.82 11.94
N ALA A 126 5.77 -9.36 11.01
CA ALA A 126 4.64 -8.49 11.34
C ALA A 126 3.67 -9.12 12.35
N LYS A 127 3.43 -10.43 12.24
CA LYS A 127 2.53 -11.20 13.13
C LYS A 127 2.99 -11.23 14.59
N ILE A 128 4.28 -11.10 14.86
CA ILE A 128 4.82 -11.05 16.23
C ILE A 128 5.17 -9.62 16.71
N CYS A 129 4.81 -8.60 15.93
CA CYS A 129 4.96 -7.19 16.29
C CYS A 129 3.71 -6.64 16.99
N SER A 130 3.90 -5.84 18.04
CA SER A 130 2.88 -4.95 18.59
C SER A 130 2.56 -3.80 17.62
N ASN A 131 1.51 -3.02 17.87
CA ASN A 131 1.22 -1.85 17.02
C ASN A 131 2.36 -0.82 17.03
N ALA A 132 2.98 -0.58 18.20
CA ALA A 132 4.11 0.33 18.31
C ALA A 132 5.35 -0.19 17.57
N ASP A 133 5.58 -1.50 17.59
CA ASP A 133 6.67 -2.12 16.82
C ASP A 133 6.46 -1.93 15.31
N LEU A 134 5.23 -2.10 14.82
CA LEU A 134 4.89 -1.90 13.41
C LEU A 134 5.12 -0.44 12.98
N ILE A 135 4.73 0.51 13.83
CA ILE A 135 4.95 1.96 13.61
C ILE A 135 6.44 2.28 13.61
N TYR A 136 7.17 1.87 14.65
CA TYR A 136 8.59 2.20 14.82
C TYR A 136 9.46 1.53 13.75
N GLY A 137 9.25 0.25 13.50
CA GLY A 137 9.93 -0.49 12.45
C GLY A 137 9.65 0.10 11.08
N GLY A 138 8.39 0.42 10.76
CA GLY A 138 8.02 1.09 9.51
C GLY A 138 8.74 2.43 9.32
N LYS A 139 8.85 3.23 10.39
CA LYS A 139 9.51 4.54 10.38
C LYS A 139 11.00 4.46 10.07
N LYS A 140 11.67 3.41 10.56
CA LYS A 140 13.10 3.17 10.36
C LYS A 140 13.46 2.61 8.99
N MET A 141 12.47 2.25 8.17
CA MET A 141 12.66 1.65 6.85
C MET A 141 12.12 2.57 5.75
N PRO A 142 12.70 3.78 5.57
CA PRO A 142 12.24 4.66 4.50
C PRO A 142 12.48 4.02 3.13
N VAL A 143 11.50 4.17 2.24
CA VAL A 143 11.60 3.76 0.84
C VAL A 143 11.29 4.98 -0.01
N ILE A 144 12.29 5.43 -0.77
CA ILE A 144 12.23 6.64 -1.57
C ILE A 144 12.11 6.24 -3.04
N LYS A 145 11.19 6.89 -3.76
CA LYS A 145 10.97 6.71 -5.20
C LYS A 145 10.81 8.05 -5.91
N LYS A 146 11.03 8.06 -7.23
CA LYS A 146 10.98 9.28 -8.03
C LYS A 146 10.18 9.08 -9.31
N ALA A 147 9.11 9.84 -9.45
CA ALA A 147 8.38 10.10 -10.69
C ALA A 147 8.67 11.55 -11.13
N ASN A 148 7.66 12.42 -11.27
CA ASN A 148 7.90 13.87 -11.37
C ASN A 148 8.16 14.50 -9.99
N THR A 149 7.65 13.88 -8.92
CA THR A 149 7.95 14.18 -7.51
C THR A 149 8.81 13.12 -6.85
N THR A 150 9.54 13.49 -5.80
CA THR A 150 10.27 12.55 -4.93
C THR A 150 9.42 12.22 -3.70
N ILE A 151 9.03 10.95 -3.55
CA ILE A 151 8.17 10.49 -2.45
C ILE A 151 8.94 9.66 -1.42
N GLY A 152 8.54 9.71 -0.16
CA GLY A 152 9.04 8.83 0.92
C GLY A 152 10.29 9.32 1.65
N ILE A 153 10.75 10.55 1.38
CA ILE A 153 11.85 11.17 2.13
C ILE A 153 11.40 11.35 3.61
N PRO A 154 12.18 10.90 4.60
CA PRO A 154 11.87 11.19 6.01
C PRO A 154 11.70 12.69 6.26
N GLY A 155 10.58 13.08 6.87
CA GLY A 155 10.21 14.50 7.03
C GLY A 155 9.26 15.02 5.95
N THR A 156 8.89 14.18 4.98
CA THR A 156 7.85 14.46 3.99
C THR A 156 6.63 13.57 4.18
N PHE A 157 5.49 13.99 3.64
CA PHE A 157 4.22 13.26 3.62
C PHE A 157 3.43 13.69 2.40
N SER A 158 3.12 12.75 1.51
CA SER A 158 2.43 13.03 0.25
C SER A 158 0.95 12.67 0.28
N CYS A 159 0.21 13.14 -0.72
CA CYS A 159 -1.21 12.83 -0.87
C CYS A 159 -1.56 12.55 -2.33
N ARG A 160 -2.31 11.47 -2.57
CA ARG A 160 -3.03 11.24 -3.83
C ARG A 160 -4.29 12.10 -3.82
N LEU A 161 -4.43 12.96 -4.81
CA LEU A 161 -5.69 13.66 -5.08
C LEU A 161 -6.58 12.69 -5.87
N GLN A 162 -7.75 12.33 -5.34
CA GLN A 162 -8.68 11.38 -5.95
C GLN A 162 -9.99 12.09 -6.36
N PRO A 163 -10.05 12.72 -7.54
CA PRO A 163 -11.21 13.49 -7.96
C PRO A 163 -12.19 12.59 -8.73
N ASN A 164 -12.80 11.61 -8.06
CA ASN A 164 -13.74 10.68 -8.70
C ASN A 164 -15.09 11.36 -9.00
N ASP A 165 -15.78 10.91 -10.03
CA ASP A 165 -17.12 11.38 -10.36
C ASP A 165 -18.04 10.23 -10.79
N THR A 166 -19.33 10.32 -10.46
CA THR A 166 -20.34 9.29 -10.76
C THR A 166 -20.57 8.99 -12.24
N ARG A 167 -20.06 9.85 -13.14
CA ARG A 167 -20.22 9.76 -14.60
C ARG A 167 -18.95 10.14 -15.36
N ASP A 168 -17.81 10.21 -14.67
CA ASP A 168 -16.58 10.77 -15.20
C ASP A 168 -16.76 12.20 -15.75
N ASP A 169 -17.59 13.03 -15.12
CA ASP A 169 -17.81 14.41 -15.54
C ASP A 169 -16.55 15.27 -15.34
N VAL A 170 -16.01 15.80 -16.44
CA VAL A 170 -14.74 16.55 -16.39
C VAL A 170 -14.81 17.84 -15.58
N GLN A 171 -15.99 18.45 -15.44
CA GLN A 171 -16.14 19.68 -14.66
C GLN A 171 -16.11 19.36 -13.18
N SER A 172 -16.79 18.29 -12.76
CA SER A 172 -16.72 17.73 -11.40
C SER A 172 -15.30 17.33 -11.03
N ILE A 173 -14.62 16.57 -11.91
CA ILE A 173 -13.22 16.16 -11.73
C ILE A 173 -12.32 17.40 -11.58
N ALA A 174 -12.42 18.37 -12.48
CA ALA A 174 -11.61 19.59 -12.41
C ALA A 174 -11.88 20.41 -11.15
N ALA A 175 -13.13 20.53 -10.71
CA ALA A 175 -13.50 21.24 -9.49
C ALA A 175 -12.80 20.63 -8.26
N GLN A 176 -12.84 19.30 -8.14
CA GLN A 176 -12.17 18.56 -7.07
C GLN A 176 -10.64 18.68 -7.15
N ILE A 177 -10.06 18.71 -8.36
CA ILE A 177 -8.62 18.98 -8.55
C ILE A 177 -8.25 20.35 -7.99
N TYR A 178 -8.98 21.40 -8.35
CA TYR A 178 -8.68 22.76 -7.85
C TYR A 178 -8.82 22.85 -6.33
N GLU A 179 -9.83 22.21 -5.76
CA GLU A 179 -9.98 22.15 -4.30
C GLU A 179 -8.79 21.43 -3.65
N GLY A 180 -8.45 20.22 -4.11
CA GLY A 180 -7.34 19.45 -3.54
C GLY A 180 -5.99 20.17 -3.64
N LEU A 181 -5.68 20.76 -4.80
CA LEU A 181 -4.45 21.54 -4.99
C LEU A 181 -4.40 22.75 -4.03
N SER A 182 -5.54 23.38 -3.73
CA SER A 182 -5.61 24.51 -2.78
C SER A 182 -5.25 24.11 -1.33
N PHE A 183 -5.34 22.83 -0.99
CA PHE A 183 -4.87 22.25 0.29
C PHE A 183 -3.47 21.62 0.19
N GLY A 184 -2.84 21.67 -0.99
CA GLY A 184 -1.56 21.05 -1.27
C GLY A 184 -1.61 19.53 -1.45
N ALA A 185 -2.77 18.96 -1.78
CA ALA A 185 -2.89 17.56 -2.18
C ALA A 185 -2.48 17.35 -3.64
N GLY A 186 -2.03 16.14 -4.00
CA GLY A 186 -1.72 15.76 -5.39
C GLY A 186 -0.23 15.61 -5.70
N ASP A 187 0.66 15.66 -4.71
CA ASP A 187 2.10 15.44 -4.92
C ASP A 187 2.46 13.96 -5.07
N ALA A 188 1.61 13.02 -4.63
CA ALA A 188 1.76 11.60 -4.94
C ALA A 188 1.24 11.27 -6.34
N VAL A 189 0.02 11.68 -6.68
CA VAL A 189 -0.59 11.54 -8.02
C VAL A 189 -1.93 12.27 -8.02
N ILE A 190 -2.36 12.77 -9.19
CA ILE A 190 -3.77 13.13 -9.42
C ILE A 190 -4.42 11.94 -10.14
N GLY A 191 -5.14 11.10 -9.39
CA GLY A 191 -5.55 9.76 -9.81
C GLY A 191 -7.06 9.55 -9.75
N VAL A 192 -7.70 9.33 -10.90
CA VAL A 192 -9.16 9.13 -11.03
C VAL A 192 -9.48 7.66 -11.20
N ASN A 193 -10.42 7.13 -10.43
CA ASN A 193 -11.05 5.83 -10.72
C ASN A 193 -12.17 6.07 -11.74
N PRO A 194 -12.06 5.58 -12.98
CA PRO A 194 -13.07 5.82 -13.99
C PRO A 194 -14.31 4.94 -13.76
N VAL A 195 -15.49 5.48 -14.08
CA VAL A 195 -16.74 4.69 -14.15
C VAL A 195 -16.78 3.87 -15.43
N THR A 196 -16.31 4.44 -16.55
CA THR A 196 -16.29 3.75 -17.85
C THR A 196 -14.86 3.36 -18.24
N ASP A 197 -14.61 2.06 -18.36
CA ASP A 197 -13.32 1.51 -18.79
C ASP A 197 -13.24 1.40 -20.33
N ASP A 198 -13.06 2.54 -20.99
CA ASP A 198 -12.79 2.62 -22.43
C ASP A 198 -11.75 3.69 -22.78
N VAL A 199 -11.08 3.50 -23.91
CA VAL A 199 -9.94 4.34 -24.32
C VAL A 199 -10.32 5.82 -24.53
N GLU A 200 -11.50 6.12 -25.06
CA GLU A 200 -11.92 7.50 -25.32
C GLU A 200 -12.20 8.23 -23.99
N ASN A 201 -12.88 7.55 -23.07
CA ASN A 201 -13.15 8.08 -21.73
C ASN A 201 -11.85 8.32 -20.95
N LEU A 202 -10.94 7.35 -20.92
CA LEU A 202 -9.64 7.46 -20.26
C LEU A 202 -8.83 8.63 -20.82
N THR A 203 -8.80 8.78 -22.15
CA THR A 203 -8.11 9.89 -22.82
C THR A 203 -8.70 11.23 -22.38
N ARG A 204 -10.03 11.36 -22.37
CA ARG A 204 -10.75 12.58 -21.95
C ARG A 204 -10.46 12.95 -20.48
N VAL A 205 -10.44 11.97 -19.58
CA VAL A 205 -10.12 12.19 -18.17
C VAL A 205 -8.64 12.58 -18.00
N LEU A 206 -7.73 11.86 -18.67
CA LEU A 206 -6.30 12.19 -18.66
C LEU A 206 -6.03 13.60 -19.21
N ASP A 207 -6.65 13.98 -20.32
CA ASP A 207 -6.54 15.33 -20.89
C ASP A 207 -7.07 16.41 -19.93
N THR A 208 -8.11 16.11 -19.14
CA THR A 208 -8.62 17.02 -18.11
C THR A 208 -7.59 17.21 -17.00
N VAL A 209 -7.01 16.12 -16.49
CA VAL A 209 -5.97 16.16 -15.46
C VAL A 209 -4.73 16.91 -15.97
N TYR A 210 -4.24 16.56 -17.16
CA TYR A 210 -3.05 17.19 -17.73
C TYR A 210 -3.29 18.63 -18.18
N GLY A 211 -4.51 19.00 -18.55
CA GLY A 211 -4.88 20.38 -18.81
C GLY A 211 -4.63 21.29 -17.59
N VAL A 212 -4.91 20.79 -16.38
CA VAL A 212 -4.60 21.52 -15.14
C VAL A 212 -3.10 21.49 -14.83
N ILE A 213 -2.46 20.31 -14.94
CA ILE A 213 -1.01 20.15 -14.70
C ILE A 213 -0.21 21.11 -15.60
N ASP A 214 -0.52 21.14 -16.89
CA ASP A 214 0.20 21.93 -17.89
C ASP A 214 -0.08 23.43 -17.73
N LYS A 215 -1.34 23.82 -17.45
CA LYS A 215 -1.72 25.22 -17.24
C LYS A 215 -0.96 25.87 -16.09
N PHE A 216 -0.71 25.13 -15.00
CA PHE A 216 -0.05 25.66 -13.80
C PHE A 216 1.38 25.15 -13.62
N ASN A 217 1.95 24.44 -14.59
CA ASN A 217 3.28 23.82 -14.53
C ASN A 217 3.49 23.02 -13.23
N ILE A 218 2.51 22.19 -12.88
CA ILE A 218 2.49 21.45 -11.61
C ILE A 218 3.49 20.30 -11.68
N PRO A 219 4.46 20.19 -10.76
CA PRO A 219 5.37 19.06 -10.72
C PRO A 219 4.65 17.87 -10.08
N THR A 220 3.87 17.14 -10.88
CA THR A 220 3.16 15.92 -10.49
C THR A 220 2.89 15.05 -11.73
N GLN A 221 2.09 14.00 -11.57
CA GLN A 221 1.72 13.03 -12.59
C GLN A 221 0.22 12.72 -12.50
N GLY A 222 -0.40 12.50 -13.65
CA GLY A 222 -1.78 12.01 -13.75
C GLY A 222 -1.86 10.48 -13.80
N CYS A 223 -3.01 9.94 -13.40
CA CYS A 223 -3.33 8.52 -13.57
C CYS A 223 -4.86 8.33 -13.69
N VAL A 224 -5.30 7.36 -14.49
CA VAL A 224 -6.69 6.91 -14.52
C VAL A 224 -6.69 5.41 -14.24
N LEU A 225 -7.28 5.01 -13.12
CA LEU A 225 -7.15 3.70 -12.49
C LEU A 225 -8.09 2.65 -13.12
N ALA A 226 -8.04 2.52 -14.45
CA ALA A 226 -8.76 1.49 -15.19
C ALA A 226 -7.99 0.16 -15.21
N HIS A 227 -8.46 -0.85 -15.96
CA HIS A 227 -7.62 -2.02 -16.22
C HIS A 227 -6.34 -1.63 -16.99
N VAL A 228 -5.20 -2.25 -16.65
CA VAL A 228 -3.88 -1.90 -17.21
C VAL A 228 -3.83 -1.95 -18.74
N THR A 229 -4.56 -2.87 -19.36
CA THR A 229 -4.60 -3.01 -20.82
C THR A 229 -5.27 -1.82 -21.51
N THR A 230 -6.36 -1.28 -20.94
CA THR A 230 -7.03 -0.10 -21.48
C THR A 230 -6.16 1.15 -21.33
N GLN A 231 -5.45 1.26 -20.20
CA GLN A 231 -4.48 2.34 -19.99
C GLN A 231 -3.34 2.28 -21.00
N ILE A 232 -2.73 1.11 -21.21
CA ILE A 232 -1.68 0.89 -22.21
C ILE A 232 -2.16 1.31 -23.60
N GLU A 233 -3.37 0.89 -24.00
CA GLU A 233 -3.93 1.22 -25.30
C GLU A 233 -4.19 2.72 -25.45
N ALA A 234 -4.74 3.38 -24.43
CA ALA A 234 -4.96 4.83 -24.45
C ALA A 234 -3.64 5.60 -24.61
N ILE A 235 -2.61 5.21 -23.85
CA ILE A 235 -1.27 5.83 -23.93
C ILE A 235 -0.65 5.61 -25.32
N ARG A 236 -0.72 4.40 -25.88
CA ARG A 236 -0.24 4.10 -27.24
C ARG A 236 -0.95 4.92 -28.31
N ARG A 237 -2.21 5.31 -28.07
CA ARG A 237 -2.99 6.20 -28.97
C ARG A 237 -2.73 7.69 -28.73
N GLY A 238 -1.86 8.04 -27.79
CA GLY A 238 -1.41 9.41 -27.56
C GLY A 238 -2.04 10.11 -26.35
N ALA A 239 -2.83 9.42 -25.53
CA ALA A 239 -3.25 9.98 -24.24
C ALA A 239 -2.03 10.27 -23.36
N PRO A 240 -2.02 11.36 -22.57
CA PRO A 240 -0.84 11.74 -21.79
C PRO A 240 -0.60 10.74 -20.65
N GLY A 241 0.43 9.90 -20.80
CA GLY A 241 0.82 8.89 -19.79
C GLY A 241 1.55 9.50 -18.60
N GLY A 242 1.09 9.22 -17.38
CA GLY A 242 1.77 9.58 -16.12
C GLY A 242 2.20 8.33 -15.35
N LEU A 243 1.37 7.89 -14.40
CA LEU A 243 1.49 6.56 -13.82
C LEU A 243 0.58 5.57 -14.53
N ILE A 244 1.01 4.32 -14.63
CA ILE A 244 0.17 3.20 -15.10
C ILE A 244 -0.21 2.35 -13.88
N PHE A 245 -1.52 2.22 -13.67
CA PHE A 245 -2.10 1.57 -12.51
C PHE A 245 -2.47 0.10 -12.74
N GLN A 246 -2.44 -0.72 -11.70
CA GLN A 246 -3.17 -2.00 -11.66
C GLN A 246 -3.47 -2.46 -10.23
N SER A 247 -4.67 -2.96 -9.97
CA SER A 247 -4.94 -3.74 -8.76
C SER A 247 -4.27 -5.11 -8.86
N ILE A 248 -3.55 -5.53 -7.82
CA ILE A 248 -2.81 -6.81 -7.80
C ILE A 248 -3.31 -7.74 -6.69
N CYS A 249 -3.01 -9.04 -6.83
CA CYS A 249 -3.40 -10.06 -5.87
C CYS A 249 -2.24 -11.06 -5.63
N GLY A 250 -2.13 -11.57 -4.40
CA GLY A 250 -0.98 -12.34 -3.93
C GLY A 250 -0.88 -13.77 -4.45
N SER A 251 -1.66 -14.13 -5.47
CA SER A 251 -1.62 -15.44 -6.14
C SER A 251 -1.95 -15.30 -7.62
N GLU A 252 -1.44 -16.22 -8.44
CA GLU A 252 -1.72 -16.32 -9.86
C GLU A 252 -3.23 -16.45 -10.12
N LYS A 253 -3.93 -17.25 -9.30
CA LYS A 253 -5.40 -17.37 -9.39
C LYS A 253 -6.09 -16.04 -9.09
N GLY A 254 -5.60 -15.28 -8.11
CA GLY A 254 -6.14 -13.95 -7.81
C GLY A 254 -5.88 -12.94 -8.93
N LEU A 255 -4.70 -12.98 -9.55
CA LEU A 255 -4.41 -12.15 -10.73
C LEU A 255 -5.34 -12.48 -11.90
N LYS A 256 -5.61 -13.78 -12.14
CA LYS A 256 -6.57 -14.21 -13.17
C LYS A 256 -7.99 -13.71 -12.92
N GLU A 257 -8.43 -13.67 -11.66
CA GLU A 257 -9.73 -13.07 -11.29
C GLU A 257 -9.81 -11.59 -11.69
N PHE A 258 -8.69 -10.87 -11.60
CA PHE A 258 -8.58 -9.47 -12.04
C PHE A 258 -8.31 -9.31 -13.54
N GLY A 259 -8.19 -10.40 -14.30
CA GLY A 259 -7.83 -10.35 -15.73
C GLY A 259 -6.36 -10.00 -16.00
N VAL A 260 -5.48 -10.20 -15.01
CA VAL A 260 -4.08 -9.77 -15.06
C VAL A 260 -3.13 -10.94 -15.29
N GLU A 261 -2.18 -10.75 -16.20
CA GLU A 261 -0.99 -11.60 -16.35
C GLU A 261 0.27 -10.79 -16.05
N LEU A 262 1.34 -11.44 -15.57
CA LEU A 262 2.62 -10.76 -15.31
C LEU A 262 3.18 -10.07 -16.57
N ALA A 263 2.96 -10.67 -17.74
CA ALA A 263 3.36 -10.08 -19.02
C ALA A 263 2.71 -8.71 -19.29
N MET A 264 1.49 -8.47 -18.78
CA MET A 264 0.83 -7.16 -18.90
C MET A 264 1.53 -6.10 -18.05
N LEU A 265 2.10 -6.49 -16.90
CA LEU A 265 2.86 -5.57 -16.04
C LEU A 265 4.25 -5.29 -16.61
N ASP A 266 4.87 -6.28 -17.26
CA ASP A 266 6.08 -6.07 -18.05
C ASP A 266 5.84 -5.12 -19.22
N GLU A 267 4.72 -5.29 -19.92
CA GLU A 267 4.29 -4.41 -21.00
C GLU A 267 4.01 -2.98 -20.49
N ALA A 268 3.31 -2.85 -19.36
CA ALA A 268 3.05 -1.55 -18.72
C ALA A 268 4.35 -0.82 -18.40
N ARG A 269 5.36 -1.52 -17.86
CA ARG A 269 6.68 -0.93 -17.59
C ARG A 269 7.38 -0.47 -18.88
N ALA A 270 7.32 -1.27 -19.94
CA ALA A 270 7.92 -0.92 -21.23
C ALA A 270 7.22 0.30 -21.87
N VAL A 271 5.88 0.32 -21.86
CA VAL A 271 5.06 1.44 -22.34
C VAL A 271 5.34 2.70 -21.51
N GLY A 272 5.44 2.57 -20.19
CA GLY A 272 5.79 3.67 -19.31
C GLY A 272 7.14 4.30 -19.65
N ALA A 273 8.15 3.48 -19.93
CA ALA A 273 9.48 3.95 -20.32
C ALA A 273 9.50 4.63 -21.70
N GLU A 274 8.65 4.21 -22.63
CA GLU A 274 8.60 4.76 -24.00
C GLU A 274 7.76 6.03 -24.09
N PHE A 275 6.61 6.09 -23.39
CA PHE A 275 5.58 7.10 -23.64
C PHE A 275 5.30 8.04 -22.46
N ASN A 276 5.56 7.65 -21.20
CA ASN A 276 5.08 8.44 -20.07
C ASN A 276 5.89 9.72 -19.85
N ARG A 277 5.19 10.77 -19.44
CA ARG A 277 5.71 12.10 -19.12
C ARG A 277 6.31 12.14 -17.72
N ILE A 278 7.29 11.28 -17.45
CA ILE A 278 7.91 11.09 -16.13
C ILE A 278 9.41 11.40 -16.20
N ALA A 279 9.89 12.21 -15.25
CA ALA A 279 11.30 12.61 -15.17
C ALA A 279 12.19 11.63 -14.38
N GLY A 280 11.60 10.78 -13.54
CA GLY A 280 12.29 9.74 -12.77
C GLY A 280 12.13 8.35 -13.37
N GLU A 281 12.62 7.34 -12.65
CA GLU A 281 12.65 5.95 -13.13
C GLU A 281 11.38 5.16 -12.78
N ASN A 282 10.52 5.68 -11.90
CA ASN A 282 9.38 4.94 -11.37
C ASN A 282 8.06 5.49 -11.93
N CYS A 283 7.31 4.65 -12.67
CA CYS A 283 6.06 5.05 -13.34
C CYS A 283 4.88 4.10 -13.11
N LEU A 284 5.03 3.06 -12.30
CA LEU A 284 3.94 2.12 -11.99
C LEU A 284 3.28 2.46 -10.66
N TYR A 285 2.00 2.13 -10.56
CA TYR A 285 1.17 2.28 -9.37
C TYR A 285 0.36 1.00 -9.13
N PHE A 286 0.46 0.38 -7.95
CA PHE A 286 -0.39 -0.74 -7.58
C PHE A 286 -1.27 -0.44 -6.36
N GLU A 287 -2.47 -1.02 -6.36
CA GLU A 287 -3.31 -1.11 -5.16
C GLU A 287 -3.49 -2.55 -4.70
N THR A 288 -3.54 -2.70 -3.39
CA THR A 288 -3.61 -3.97 -2.68
C THR A 288 -4.68 -3.89 -1.58
N GLY A 289 -4.83 -4.94 -0.78
CA GLY A 289 -5.77 -4.90 0.33
C GLY A 289 -6.05 -6.29 0.88
N GLN A 290 -5.98 -6.39 2.21
CA GLN A 290 -6.33 -7.63 2.89
C GLN A 290 -7.79 -8.04 2.59
N GLY A 291 -7.98 -9.30 2.20
CA GLY A 291 -9.29 -9.86 1.85
C GLY A 291 -9.48 -10.13 0.36
N SER A 292 -8.75 -9.43 -0.52
CA SER A 292 -8.81 -9.59 -1.98
C SER A 292 -8.64 -11.06 -2.44
N ALA A 293 -7.58 -11.72 -1.98
CA ALA A 293 -7.33 -13.13 -2.31
C ALA A 293 -8.39 -14.08 -1.76
N LEU A 294 -8.99 -13.79 -0.59
CA LEU A 294 -10.07 -14.60 -0.03
C LEU A 294 -11.34 -14.43 -0.85
N SER A 295 -11.67 -13.19 -1.23
CA SER A 295 -12.81 -12.86 -2.09
C SER A 295 -12.73 -13.59 -3.44
N ALA A 296 -11.55 -13.63 -4.05
CA ALA A 296 -11.29 -14.37 -5.30
C ALA A 296 -11.23 -15.91 -5.13
N GLY A 297 -11.45 -16.44 -3.93
CA GLY A 297 -11.27 -17.86 -3.62
C GLY A 297 -9.86 -18.36 -3.94
N ALA A 298 -8.86 -17.49 -3.78
CA ALA A 298 -7.50 -17.62 -4.28
C ALA A 298 -6.44 -17.49 -3.17
N ASN A 299 -6.83 -17.64 -1.90
CA ASN A 299 -5.94 -17.62 -0.74
C ASN A 299 -5.39 -19.01 -0.36
N PHE A 300 -5.91 -20.11 -0.93
CA PHE A 300 -5.42 -21.48 -0.72
C PHE A 300 -5.25 -21.89 0.76
N GLY A 301 -6.18 -21.43 1.60
CA GLY A 301 -6.18 -21.65 3.05
C GLY A 301 -5.13 -20.86 3.83
N ALA A 302 -4.48 -19.87 3.21
CA ALA A 302 -3.65 -18.89 3.91
C ALA A 302 -4.50 -17.75 4.46
N ASP A 303 -3.99 -17.10 5.51
CA ASP A 303 -4.60 -15.91 6.09
C ASP A 303 -4.38 -14.65 5.24
N GLN A 304 -5.20 -13.63 5.48
CA GLN A 304 -5.20 -12.41 4.67
C GLN A 304 -3.91 -11.58 4.77
N VAL A 305 -3.19 -11.62 5.91
CA VAL A 305 -1.94 -10.88 6.12
C VAL A 305 -0.81 -11.49 5.30
N THR A 306 -0.73 -12.82 5.27
CA THR A 306 0.27 -13.52 4.48
C THR A 306 0.03 -13.31 2.98
N MET A 307 -1.23 -13.35 2.54
CA MET A 307 -1.57 -13.05 1.14
C MET A 307 -1.27 -11.60 0.76
N GLU A 308 -1.48 -10.67 1.68
CA GLU A 308 -1.17 -9.26 1.45
C GLU A 308 0.34 -8.99 1.37
N ALA A 309 1.15 -9.64 2.21
CA ALA A 309 2.61 -9.57 2.07
C ALA A 309 3.11 -10.07 0.70
N ARG A 310 2.40 -11.03 0.09
CA ARG A 310 2.72 -11.54 -1.25
C ARG A 310 2.41 -10.53 -2.35
N ASN A 311 1.41 -9.66 -2.17
CA ASN A 311 1.21 -8.50 -3.04
C ASN A 311 2.47 -7.61 -3.07
N TYR A 312 3.10 -7.40 -1.90
CA TYR A 312 4.28 -6.54 -1.82
C TYR A 312 5.52 -7.17 -2.44
N GLY A 313 5.68 -8.49 -2.31
CA GLY A 313 6.72 -9.22 -3.01
C GLY A 313 6.56 -9.15 -4.53
N LEU A 314 5.34 -9.31 -5.03
CA LEU A 314 4.99 -9.09 -6.44
C LEU A 314 5.30 -7.66 -6.89
N ALA A 315 4.81 -6.65 -6.15
CA ALA A 315 5.02 -5.25 -6.49
C ALA A 315 6.51 -4.88 -6.50
N ARG A 316 7.31 -5.44 -5.57
CA ARG A 316 8.74 -5.14 -5.46
C ARG A 316 9.51 -5.45 -6.74
N HIS A 317 9.12 -6.47 -7.50
CA HIS A 317 9.75 -6.84 -8.77
C HIS A 317 9.72 -5.70 -9.81
N TYR A 318 8.62 -4.94 -9.83
CA TYR A 318 8.35 -3.92 -10.84
C TYR A 318 8.84 -2.51 -10.45
N ASP A 319 9.41 -2.35 -9.26
CA ASP A 319 9.92 -1.08 -8.72
C ASP A 319 8.95 0.12 -8.89
N PRO A 320 7.68 0.00 -8.43
CA PRO A 320 6.65 1.00 -8.64
C PRO A 320 6.96 2.31 -7.90
N PHE A 321 6.38 3.40 -8.39
CA PHE A 321 6.42 4.69 -7.70
C PHE A 321 5.53 4.67 -6.47
N LEU A 322 4.36 4.02 -6.57
CA LEU A 322 3.33 3.96 -5.53
C LEU A 322 2.83 2.53 -5.33
N VAL A 323 2.66 2.15 -4.08
CA VAL A 323 1.81 1.04 -3.68
C VAL A 323 1.01 1.47 -2.45
N ASN A 324 -0.31 1.31 -2.44
CA ASN A 324 -1.09 1.43 -1.21
C ASN A 324 -2.00 0.22 -1.01
N THR A 325 -2.12 -0.17 0.25
CA THR A 325 -3.28 -0.94 0.69
C THR A 325 -4.50 -0.03 0.67
N VAL A 326 -5.66 -0.57 0.33
CA VAL A 326 -6.96 0.11 0.49
C VAL A 326 -7.65 -0.46 1.72
N VAL A 327 -7.27 0.02 2.91
CA VAL A 327 -7.61 -0.65 4.18
C VAL A 327 -9.07 -0.39 4.53
N GLY A 328 -9.88 -1.45 4.66
CA GLY A 328 -11.31 -1.30 5.00
C GLY A 328 -12.24 -1.02 3.81
N PHE A 329 -11.73 -1.08 2.57
CA PHE A 329 -12.52 -0.83 1.35
C PHE A 329 -13.51 -1.96 1.01
N ILE A 330 -13.15 -3.22 1.29
CA ILE A 330 -13.96 -4.35 0.83
C ILE A 330 -15.21 -4.53 1.71
N GLY A 331 -15.04 -4.58 3.03
CA GLY A 331 -16.18 -4.72 3.95
C GLY A 331 -15.87 -5.40 5.30
N PRO A 332 -16.86 -5.41 6.21
CA PRO A 332 -16.75 -5.95 7.56
C PRO A 332 -16.48 -7.46 7.62
N GLU A 333 -16.78 -8.19 6.56
CA GLU A 333 -16.51 -9.62 6.43
C GLU A 333 -15.00 -9.93 6.43
N TYR A 334 -14.16 -8.96 6.04
CA TYR A 334 -12.69 -9.08 6.08
C TYR A 334 -12.06 -8.31 7.23
N LEU A 335 -12.55 -7.09 7.50
CA LEU A 335 -12.11 -6.23 8.60
C LEU A 335 -13.33 -5.54 9.23
N TYR A 336 -13.79 -6.06 10.36
CA TYR A 336 -15.10 -5.72 10.92
C TYR A 336 -15.23 -4.29 11.47
N ASN A 337 -14.20 -3.82 12.18
CA ASN A 337 -14.27 -2.58 12.97
C ASN A 337 -12.93 -1.86 13.12
N ASP A 338 -12.95 -0.71 13.79
CA ASP A 338 -11.81 0.17 14.06
C ASP A 338 -10.53 -0.57 14.44
N ARG A 339 -10.64 -1.50 15.41
CA ARG A 339 -9.48 -2.23 15.93
C ARG A 339 -8.81 -3.05 14.84
N GLN A 340 -9.61 -3.72 14.01
CA GLN A 340 -9.11 -4.58 12.94
C GLN A 340 -8.54 -3.76 11.79
N ILE A 341 -9.22 -2.67 11.42
CA ILE A 341 -8.79 -1.77 10.35
C ILE A 341 -7.47 -1.07 10.72
N ILE A 342 -7.35 -0.51 11.93
CA ILE A 342 -6.09 0.08 12.40
C ILE A 342 -4.97 -0.95 12.40
N ARG A 343 -5.24 -2.14 12.93
CA ARG A 343 -4.22 -3.20 12.99
C ARG A 343 -3.74 -3.60 11.59
N ALA A 344 -4.66 -3.77 10.64
CA ALA A 344 -4.34 -4.12 9.26
C ALA A 344 -3.53 -3.01 8.57
N GLY A 345 -3.93 -1.73 8.69
CA GLY A 345 -3.19 -0.63 8.09
C GLY A 345 -1.75 -0.53 8.59
N LEU A 346 -1.53 -0.74 9.89
CA LEU A 346 -0.18 -0.78 10.48
C LEU A 346 0.64 -1.99 10.01
N GLU A 347 0.02 -3.17 9.90
CA GLU A 347 0.68 -4.37 9.38
C GLU A 347 1.09 -4.19 7.92
N ASP A 348 0.16 -3.72 7.09
CA ASP A 348 0.35 -3.50 5.65
C ASP A 348 1.46 -2.50 5.37
N HIS A 349 1.44 -1.36 6.06
CA HIS A 349 2.51 -0.36 5.95
C HIS A 349 3.87 -0.94 6.34
N PHE A 350 3.97 -1.61 7.49
CA PHE A 350 5.22 -2.22 7.96
C PHE A 350 5.74 -3.26 6.97
N MET A 351 4.87 -4.16 6.49
CA MET A 351 5.23 -5.23 5.56
C MET A 351 5.66 -4.65 4.20
N GLY A 352 4.99 -3.60 3.69
CA GLY A 352 5.40 -2.90 2.48
C GLY A 352 6.78 -2.25 2.62
N LYS A 353 7.04 -1.54 3.73
CA LYS A 353 8.37 -0.94 3.99
C LYS A 353 9.46 -2.00 4.16
N LEU A 354 9.18 -3.11 4.84
CA LEU A 354 10.13 -4.22 4.98
C LEU A 354 10.40 -4.90 3.64
N SER A 355 9.41 -5.00 2.75
CA SER A 355 9.56 -5.50 1.38
C SER A 355 10.33 -4.53 0.47
N GLY A 356 10.48 -3.27 0.88
CA GLY A 356 11.24 -2.25 0.16
C GLY A 356 10.46 -1.57 -0.96
N ILE A 357 9.14 -1.43 -0.82
CA ILE A 357 8.27 -0.71 -1.76
C ILE A 357 7.80 0.64 -1.19
N SER A 358 7.42 1.56 -2.07
CA SER A 358 6.92 2.90 -1.72
C SER A 358 5.50 2.80 -1.16
N MET A 359 5.41 2.42 0.11
CA MET A 359 4.14 2.04 0.74
C MET A 359 3.38 3.24 1.31
N GLY A 360 2.22 3.51 0.73
CA GLY A 360 1.15 4.35 1.23
C GLY A 360 -0.02 3.54 1.80
N CYS A 361 -1.10 4.22 2.16
CA CYS A 361 -2.33 3.58 2.65
C CYS A 361 -3.55 4.45 2.37
N ASP A 362 -4.59 3.88 1.77
CA ASP A 362 -5.94 4.44 1.86
C ASP A 362 -6.45 4.15 3.24
N CYS A 363 -6.53 5.18 4.09
CA CYS A 363 -7.14 5.09 5.41
C CYS A 363 -8.64 5.26 5.19
N CYS A 364 -9.37 4.15 5.13
CA CYS A 364 -10.77 4.20 4.74
C CYS A 364 -11.66 3.19 5.46
N TYR A 365 -12.96 3.34 5.26
CA TYR A 365 -13.97 2.37 5.70
C TYR A 365 -15.22 2.47 4.81
N THR A 366 -16.02 1.41 4.81
CA THR A 366 -17.35 1.41 4.17
C THR A 366 -18.45 1.59 5.21
N ASN A 367 -19.60 2.15 4.78
CA ASN A 367 -20.72 2.48 5.68
C ASN A 367 -21.40 1.27 6.36
N HIS A 368 -21.07 0.05 5.95
CA HIS A 368 -21.61 -1.17 6.56
C HIS A 368 -20.59 -1.87 7.49
N ALA A 369 -19.37 -1.34 7.62
CA ALA A 369 -18.45 -1.70 8.68
C ALA A 369 -18.81 -0.98 10.00
N ASP A 370 -18.40 -1.56 11.13
CA ASP A 370 -18.52 -0.93 12.46
C ASP A 370 -17.36 0.06 12.62
N ALA A 371 -17.44 1.17 11.88
CA ALA A 371 -16.41 2.19 11.74
C ALA A 371 -17.01 3.56 11.40
N ASP A 372 -16.29 4.64 11.72
CA ASP A 372 -16.66 6.02 11.38
C ASP A 372 -15.43 6.87 10.98
N GLN A 373 -15.61 8.14 10.63
CA GLN A 373 -14.50 8.99 10.17
C GLN A 373 -13.39 9.18 11.22
N ASN A 374 -13.68 9.06 12.52
CA ASN A 374 -12.63 9.15 13.55
C ASN A 374 -11.62 8.00 13.43
N LEU A 375 -12.04 6.85 12.89
CA LEU A 375 -11.14 5.76 12.53
C LEU A 375 -10.07 6.21 11.53
N ASN A 376 -10.50 6.87 10.45
CA ASN A 376 -9.59 7.36 9.40
C ASN A 376 -8.60 8.35 10.00
N GLU A 377 -9.09 9.31 10.81
CA GLU A 377 -8.27 10.31 11.48
C GLU A 377 -7.25 9.69 12.46
N ASN A 378 -7.68 8.70 13.25
CA ASN A 378 -6.80 7.94 14.13
C ASN A 378 -5.70 7.22 13.34
N LEU A 379 -6.08 6.47 12.31
CA LEU A 379 -5.17 5.65 11.54
C LEU A 379 -4.15 6.49 10.76
N MET A 380 -4.59 7.57 10.11
CA MET A 380 -3.68 8.41 9.32
C MET A 380 -2.57 9.04 10.17
N ILE A 381 -2.86 9.42 11.42
CA ILE A 381 -1.87 10.01 12.32
C ILE A 381 -0.86 8.93 12.72
N LEU A 382 -1.34 7.75 13.12
CA LEU A 382 -0.48 6.61 13.45
C LEU A 382 0.45 6.26 12.28
N LEU A 383 -0.10 6.17 11.07
CA LEU A 383 0.67 5.87 9.85
C LEU A 383 1.64 6.98 9.45
N ALA A 384 1.26 8.26 9.59
CA ALA A 384 2.16 9.37 9.34
C ALA A 384 3.36 9.36 10.30
N THR A 385 3.14 9.03 11.58
CA THR A 385 4.25 8.83 12.54
C THR A 385 5.12 7.61 12.19
N ALA A 386 4.52 6.57 11.61
CA ALA A 386 5.22 5.43 11.03
C ALA A 386 5.99 5.78 9.75
N GLY A 387 5.87 7.01 9.23
CA GLY A 387 6.52 7.43 8.00
C GLY A 387 5.85 6.86 6.75
N CYS A 388 4.53 6.65 6.76
CA CYS A 388 3.74 6.33 5.57
C CYS A 388 4.02 7.32 4.45
N ASN A 389 4.22 6.82 3.22
CA ASN A 389 4.67 7.66 2.10
C ASN A 389 3.55 8.62 1.65
N TYR A 390 2.31 8.15 1.62
CA TYR A 390 1.14 8.94 1.26
C TYR A 390 -0.18 8.33 1.73
N ILE A 391 -1.20 9.18 1.78
CA ILE A 391 -2.62 8.83 1.93
C ILE A 391 -3.43 9.41 0.76
N MET A 392 -4.75 9.21 0.77
CA MET A 392 -5.65 9.76 -0.23
C MET A 392 -6.24 11.10 0.22
N GLY A 393 -6.89 11.79 -0.69
CA GLY A 393 -7.53 13.07 -0.44
C GLY A 393 -8.74 13.24 -1.35
N MET A 394 -9.89 13.49 -0.73
CA MET A 394 -11.14 13.88 -1.38
C MET A 394 -11.81 15.04 -0.61
N PRO A 395 -12.81 15.72 -1.19
CA PRO A 395 -13.63 16.67 -0.43
C PRO A 395 -14.29 15.99 0.77
N LEU A 396 -13.83 16.34 1.98
CA LEU A 396 -14.24 15.73 3.25
C LEU A 396 -14.08 14.19 3.34
N GLY A 397 -13.38 13.56 2.39
CA GLY A 397 -13.21 12.11 2.35
C GLY A 397 -14.41 11.34 1.78
N ASP A 398 -15.48 12.00 1.33
CA ASP A 398 -16.67 11.34 0.79
C ASP A 398 -16.48 10.99 -0.70
N ASP A 399 -16.40 9.70 -1.03
CA ASP A 399 -16.35 9.25 -2.41
C ASP A 399 -17.74 9.00 -2.98
N ILE A 400 -18.21 9.98 -3.75
CA ILE A 400 -19.54 9.99 -4.37
C ILE A 400 -19.80 8.85 -5.36
N MET A 401 -18.76 8.11 -5.79
CA MET A 401 -18.84 7.06 -6.79
C MET A 401 -18.57 5.68 -6.20
N LEU A 402 -17.49 5.55 -5.42
CA LEU A 402 -17.08 4.29 -4.81
C LEU A 402 -17.87 3.95 -3.53
N ASN A 403 -18.66 4.88 -3.00
CA ASN A 403 -19.55 4.69 -1.84
C ASN A 403 -18.81 4.25 -0.55
N TYR A 404 -17.65 4.86 -0.30
CA TYR A 404 -16.84 4.67 0.90
C TYR A 404 -16.30 6.02 1.38
N GLN A 405 -15.76 6.05 2.61
CA GLN A 405 -15.11 7.24 3.13
C GLN A 405 -13.61 7.03 3.28
N THR A 406 -12.82 7.92 2.67
CA THR A 406 -11.36 8.04 2.79
C THR A 406 -10.98 9.27 3.63
N THR A 407 -9.73 9.71 3.57
CA THR A 407 -9.22 10.93 4.18
C THR A 407 -9.52 12.17 3.34
N ALA A 408 -9.72 13.29 4.03
CA ALA A 408 -10.01 14.57 3.41
C ALA A 408 -8.73 15.28 2.90
N PHE A 409 -8.90 16.29 2.04
CA PHE A 409 -7.80 17.23 1.76
C PHE A 409 -7.29 17.95 3.04
N HIS A 410 -8.20 18.24 3.96
CA HIS A 410 -7.92 18.84 5.27
C HIS A 410 -7.01 17.95 6.12
N ASP A 411 -7.15 16.65 6.01
CA ASP A 411 -6.41 15.66 6.79
C ASP A 411 -4.93 15.68 6.44
N THR A 412 -4.59 15.75 5.15
CA THR A 412 -3.20 15.89 4.70
C THR A 412 -2.57 17.18 5.24
N ALA A 413 -3.28 18.30 5.17
CA ALA A 413 -2.80 19.57 5.71
C ALA A 413 -2.63 19.51 7.23
N THR A 414 -3.56 18.85 7.93
CA THR A 414 -3.51 18.62 9.38
C THR A 414 -2.28 17.80 9.76
N VAL A 415 -2.07 16.64 9.14
CA VAL A 415 -0.92 15.76 9.39
C VAL A 415 0.40 16.50 9.18
N ARG A 416 0.55 17.19 8.04
CA ARG A 416 1.76 17.97 7.72
C ARG A 416 2.05 19.02 8.77
N GLN A 417 1.05 19.81 9.16
CA GLN A 417 1.24 20.88 10.15
C GLN A 417 1.40 20.37 11.58
N LEU A 418 0.75 19.25 11.94
CA LEU A 418 0.81 18.62 13.25
C LEU A 418 2.19 18.01 13.50
N LEU A 419 2.73 17.31 12.50
CA LEU A 419 3.98 16.56 12.60
C LEU A 419 5.18 17.30 12.00
N ASN A 420 4.98 18.55 11.54
CA ASN A 420 5.99 19.35 10.84
C ASN A 420 6.60 18.61 9.63
N LEU A 421 5.74 17.94 8.86
CA LEU A 421 6.11 17.26 7.62
C LEU A 421 5.84 18.17 6.42
N ARG A 422 6.58 17.95 5.34
CA ARG A 422 6.46 18.72 4.08
C ARG A 422 5.87 17.88 2.95
N PRO A 423 5.28 18.48 1.91
CA PRO A 423 5.03 17.77 0.65
C PRO A 423 6.33 17.26 0.02
N SER A 424 6.22 16.53 -1.10
CA SER A 424 7.37 16.26 -1.97
C SER A 424 8.10 17.58 -2.31
N PRO A 425 9.44 17.66 -2.27
CA PRO A 425 10.17 18.93 -2.37
C PRO A 425 9.91 19.73 -3.66
N GLU A 426 9.64 19.04 -4.77
CA GLU A 426 9.27 19.68 -6.04
C GLU A 426 7.91 20.36 -5.94
N PHE A 427 6.95 19.68 -5.32
CA PHE A 427 5.59 20.18 -5.14
C PHE A 427 5.50 21.25 -4.06
N GLU A 428 6.27 21.16 -2.97
CA GLU A 428 6.36 22.21 -1.96
C GLU A 428 6.80 23.55 -2.59
N ARG A 429 7.86 23.53 -3.43
CA ARG A 429 8.30 24.74 -4.15
C ARG A 429 7.23 25.31 -5.08
N TRP A 430 6.45 24.44 -5.72
CA TRP A 430 5.32 24.87 -6.54
C TRP A 430 4.22 25.52 -5.68
N LEU A 431 3.85 24.92 -4.55
CA LEU A 431 2.87 25.48 -3.61
C LEU A 431 3.31 26.83 -3.05
N GLU A 432 4.60 27.01 -2.77
CA GLU A 432 5.18 28.30 -2.35
C GLU A 432 5.07 29.36 -3.45
N THR A 433 5.36 28.99 -4.69
CA THR A 433 5.23 29.88 -5.86
C THR A 433 3.78 30.29 -6.10
N MET A 434 2.84 29.36 -5.94
CA MET A 434 1.39 29.61 -6.02
C MET A 434 0.87 30.39 -4.80
N GLY A 435 1.69 30.57 -3.76
CA GLY A 435 1.29 31.24 -2.53
C GLY A 435 0.30 30.46 -1.68
N ILE A 436 0.15 29.16 -1.91
CA ILE A 436 -0.71 28.24 -1.18
C ILE A 436 -0.03 27.80 0.12
N MET A 437 1.29 27.59 0.08
CA MET A 437 2.08 27.17 1.23
C MET A 437 3.17 28.19 1.57
N ALA A 438 3.50 28.32 2.85
CA ALA A 438 4.69 29.02 3.33
C ALA A 438 5.22 28.31 4.58
N ASN A 439 6.50 27.94 4.57
CA ASN A 439 7.15 27.22 5.68
C ASN A 439 6.41 25.93 6.08
N GLY A 440 5.94 25.15 5.10
CA GLY A 440 5.18 23.91 5.34
C GLY A 440 3.75 24.10 5.85
N ARG A 441 3.23 25.34 5.90
CA ARG A 441 1.89 25.65 6.39
C ARG A 441 1.03 26.28 5.30
N LEU A 442 -0.27 25.99 5.33
CA LEU A 442 -1.22 26.66 4.44
C LEU A 442 -1.28 28.16 4.74
N THR A 443 -1.29 28.98 3.71
CA THR A 443 -1.44 30.44 3.85
C THR A 443 -2.90 30.82 4.07
N LYS A 444 -3.17 32.11 4.32
CA LYS A 444 -4.56 32.61 4.50
C LYS A 444 -5.45 32.49 3.27
N ARG A 445 -4.88 32.28 2.08
CA ARG A 445 -5.61 32.13 0.80
C ARG A 445 -5.68 30.67 0.32
N ALA A 446 -5.09 29.74 1.07
CA ALA A 446 -5.17 28.32 0.78
C ALA A 446 -6.53 27.76 1.20
N GLY A 447 -6.89 26.59 0.67
CA GLY A 447 -8.21 25.98 0.86
C GLY A 447 -9.34 26.65 0.06
N ASP A 448 -8.99 27.58 -0.85
CA ASP A 448 -9.94 28.26 -1.73
C ASP A 448 -9.63 27.91 -3.20
N PRO A 449 -10.47 27.10 -3.88
CA PRO A 449 -10.25 26.74 -5.28
C PRO A 449 -10.40 27.92 -6.25
N SER A 450 -11.02 29.04 -5.84
CA SER A 450 -11.13 30.23 -6.69
C SER A 450 -9.78 30.90 -6.96
N LEU A 451 -8.74 30.57 -6.18
CA LEU A 451 -7.36 31.02 -6.39
C LEU A 451 -6.81 30.70 -7.80
N PHE A 452 -7.36 29.68 -8.45
CA PHE A 452 -6.94 29.24 -9.79
C PHE A 452 -7.61 29.99 -10.95
N PHE A 453 -8.37 31.07 -10.67
CA PHE A 453 -9.17 31.80 -11.64
C PHE A 453 -8.91 33.31 -11.65
#